data_AF-A0A2N0PUN9-F1
#
_entry.id   AF-A0A2N0PUN9-F1
#
_cell.length_a   1.000
_cell.length_b   1.000
_cell.length_c   1.000
_cell.angle_alpha   90.00
_cell.angle_beta   90.00
_cell.angle_gamma   90.00
#
_symmetry.space_group_name_H-M   'P 1'
#
loop_
_entity.id
_entity.type
_entity.pdbx_description
1 polymer ?
#
loop_
_entity_poly.entity_id
_entity_poly.type
_entity_poly.pdbx_seq_one_letter_code
_entity_poly.pdbx_strand_id
1 'polypeptide(L)'
;MANLGNSIQDIHPYVAQRLVNLFDIVAKRYQKLREKAQQQGEDENSDAVAIYGDLVCLVLEIINSVLIRRLNSNPELIYSLLHKKDLFTHFQLHPRFAELIANIDNVISYFHARISEANLKSPSAEEISELIETAARTWPPGRLKEFPDLKFQYEEELESQEFFCPYVWALIYRHTWIYWDENKTHILNDYIIHEEMEASSVQVV
;
A
#
# COMPACT_ATOMS: atom_id res chain seq x y z
N MET A 1 -1.09 -0.45 -8.20
CA MET A 1 -1.43 -1.77 -7.61
C MET A 1 -2.93 -2.00 -7.47
N ALA A 2 -3.72 -0.98 -7.18
CA ALA A 2 -5.17 -1.13 -6.97
C ALA A 2 -5.94 -1.72 -8.18
N ASN A 3 -5.61 -1.29 -9.40
CA ASN A 3 -6.19 -1.86 -10.63
C ASN A 3 -5.96 -3.38 -10.77
N LEU A 4 -4.89 -3.92 -10.17
CA LEU A 4 -4.54 -5.34 -10.21
C LEU A 4 -5.12 -6.11 -9.01
N GLY A 5 -5.43 -5.43 -7.90
CA GLY A 5 -5.97 -6.01 -6.65
C GLY A 5 -7.21 -6.86 -6.86
N ASN A 6 -8.04 -6.47 -7.83
CA ASN A 6 -9.29 -7.15 -8.17
C ASN A 6 -9.13 -8.56 -8.78
N SER A 7 -7.92 -8.90 -9.25
CA SER A 7 -7.63 -10.16 -9.93
C SER A 7 -6.58 -11.02 -9.24
N ILE A 8 -6.08 -10.60 -8.08
CA ILE A 8 -5.00 -11.31 -7.38
C ILE A 8 -5.52 -12.68 -6.88
N GLN A 9 -4.81 -13.73 -7.26
CA GLN A 9 -5.05 -15.12 -6.86
C GLN A 9 -3.72 -15.73 -6.40
N ASP A 10 -3.79 -16.70 -5.51
CA ASP A 10 -2.65 -17.51 -5.06
C ASP A 10 -1.47 -16.65 -4.58
N ILE A 11 -1.76 -15.64 -3.74
CA ILE A 11 -0.72 -14.82 -3.13
C ILE A 11 0.26 -15.73 -2.40
N HIS A 12 1.52 -15.66 -2.79
CA HIS A 12 2.59 -16.38 -2.11
C HIS A 12 2.67 -15.97 -0.62
N PRO A 13 2.92 -16.89 0.33
CA PRO A 13 2.94 -16.61 1.77
C PRO A 13 3.79 -15.39 2.16
N TYR A 14 4.98 -15.30 1.56
CA TYR A 14 5.88 -14.15 1.75
C TYR A 14 5.24 -12.81 1.36
N VAL A 15 4.50 -12.75 0.25
CA VAL A 15 3.86 -11.52 -0.23
C VAL A 15 2.69 -11.14 0.67
N ALA A 16 1.87 -12.12 1.08
CA ALA A 16 0.80 -11.91 2.06
C ALA A 16 1.34 -11.33 3.36
N GLN A 17 2.40 -11.92 3.90
CA GLN A 17 3.06 -11.45 5.10
C GLN A 17 3.63 -10.03 4.92
N ARG A 18 4.26 -9.74 3.77
CA ARG A 18 4.79 -8.41 3.47
C ARG A 18 3.69 -7.35 3.38
N LEU A 19 2.53 -7.68 2.82
CA LEU A 19 1.38 -6.77 2.75
C LEU A 19 0.88 -6.41 4.16
N VAL A 20 0.70 -7.40 5.04
CA VAL A 20 0.28 -7.16 6.43
C VAL A 20 1.37 -6.41 7.23
N ASN A 21 2.64 -6.70 6.98
CA ASN A 21 3.76 -5.96 7.59
C ASN A 21 3.84 -4.52 7.11
N LEU A 22 3.52 -4.25 5.85
CA LEU A 22 3.46 -2.90 5.32
C LEU A 22 2.38 -2.09 6.05
N PHE A 23 1.19 -2.67 6.25
CA PHE A 23 0.16 -2.06 7.08
C PHE A 23 0.70 -1.69 8.47
N ASP A 24 1.35 -2.63 9.17
CA ASP A 24 1.92 -2.40 10.50
C ASP A 24 2.90 -1.21 10.53
N ILE A 25 3.81 -1.14 9.57
CA ILE A 25 4.82 -0.08 9.48
C ILE A 25 4.15 1.28 9.27
N VAL A 26 3.24 1.38 8.30
CA VAL A 26 2.55 2.63 7.96
C VAL A 26 1.64 3.06 9.10
N ALA A 27 0.89 2.12 9.69
CA ALA A 27 -0.01 2.33 10.82
C ALA A 27 0.72 2.91 12.04
N LYS A 28 1.85 2.30 12.44
CA LYS A 28 2.68 2.79 13.55
C LYS A 28 3.23 4.19 13.28
N ARG A 29 3.65 4.44 12.03
CA ARG A 29 4.17 5.76 11.64
C ARG A 29 3.07 6.83 11.70
N TYR A 30 1.87 6.50 11.18
CA TYR A 30 0.69 7.36 11.25
C TYR A 30 0.33 7.71 12.71
N GLN A 31 0.24 6.70 13.59
CA GLN A 31 -0.07 6.92 15.01
C GLN A 31 0.95 7.85 15.69
N LYS A 32 2.25 7.58 15.50
CA LYS A 32 3.32 8.40 16.07
C LYS A 32 3.29 9.85 15.59
N LEU A 33 2.97 10.08 14.32
CA LEU A 33 2.83 11.45 13.77
C LEU A 33 1.60 12.15 14.35
N ARG A 34 0.49 11.43 14.50
CA ARG A 34 -0.75 11.95 15.07
C ARG A 34 -0.58 12.35 16.54
N GLU A 35 0.12 11.54 17.33
CA GLU A 35 0.46 11.86 18.72
C GLU A 35 1.33 13.13 18.83
N LYS A 36 2.30 13.29 17.92
CA LYS A 36 3.14 14.50 17.87
C LYS A 36 2.34 15.75 17.49
N ALA A 37 1.48 15.65 16.49
CA ALA A 37 0.61 16.75 16.07
C ALA A 37 -0.31 17.22 17.21
N GLN A 38 -0.83 16.29 18.01
CA GLN A 38 -1.61 16.61 19.21
C GLN A 38 -0.80 17.31 20.31
N GLN A 39 0.52 17.08 20.39
CA GLN A 39 1.40 17.66 21.41
C GLN A 39 2.01 19.00 21.00
N GLN A 40 2.26 19.22 19.71
CA GLN A 40 3.04 20.36 19.19
C GLN A 40 2.18 21.45 18.52
N GLY A 41 0.86 21.25 18.40
CA GLY A 41 -0.02 22.10 17.60
C GLY A 41 -0.10 21.60 16.16
N GLU A 42 -1.29 21.69 15.56
CA GLU A 42 -1.65 20.95 14.34
C GLU A 42 -0.81 21.29 13.09
N ASP A 43 -0.19 22.47 13.01
CA ASP A 43 0.32 23.01 11.74
C ASP A 43 1.61 22.36 11.19
N GLU A 44 2.61 22.00 12.01
CA GLU A 44 3.90 21.54 11.46
C GLU A 44 3.89 20.10 10.91
N ASN A 45 2.94 19.27 11.34
CA ASN A 45 2.88 17.84 10.95
C ASN A 45 1.59 17.44 10.24
N SER A 46 0.67 18.39 9.97
CA SER A 46 -0.64 18.11 9.37
C SER A 46 -0.52 17.34 8.05
N ASP A 47 0.32 17.81 7.13
CA ASP A 47 0.50 17.21 5.80
C ASP A 47 1.04 15.78 5.89
N ALA A 48 2.05 15.56 6.74
CA ALA A 48 2.61 14.23 6.95
C ALA A 48 1.56 13.27 7.55
N VAL A 49 0.76 13.73 8.52
CA VAL A 49 -0.32 12.92 9.09
C VAL A 49 -1.35 12.57 8.02
N ALA A 50 -1.73 13.52 7.16
CA ALA A 50 -2.64 13.28 6.05
C ALA A 50 -2.10 12.23 5.08
N ILE A 51 -0.87 12.40 4.59
CA ILE A 51 -0.21 11.48 3.65
C ILE A 51 -0.13 10.05 4.21
N TYR A 52 0.31 9.90 5.46
CA TYR A 52 0.36 8.57 6.07
C TYR A 52 -1.04 8.00 6.33
N GLY A 53 -2.03 8.84 6.63
CA GLY A 53 -3.44 8.41 6.74
C GLY A 53 -4.00 7.89 5.42
N ASP A 54 -3.65 8.53 4.31
CA ASP A 54 -3.99 8.09 2.95
C ASP A 54 -3.31 6.76 2.63
N LEU A 55 -2.03 6.61 3.01
CA LEU A 55 -1.30 5.35 2.81
C LEU A 55 -1.88 4.20 3.64
N VAL A 56 -2.34 4.46 4.88
CA VAL A 56 -3.07 3.47 5.68
C VAL A 56 -4.35 3.05 4.96
N CYS A 57 -5.15 4.01 4.46
CA CYS A 57 -6.36 3.71 3.69
C CYS A 57 -6.04 2.84 2.48
N LEU A 58 -5.05 3.24 1.69
CA LEU A 58 -4.65 2.54 0.48
C LEU A 58 -4.32 1.07 0.75
N VAL A 59 -3.52 0.79 1.79
CA VAL A 59 -3.15 -0.59 2.14
C VAL A 59 -4.38 -1.37 2.61
N LEU A 60 -5.24 -0.77 3.42
CA LEU A 60 -6.49 -1.39 3.87
C LEU A 60 -7.46 -1.67 2.72
N GLU A 61 -7.55 -0.77 1.74
CA GLU A 61 -8.35 -0.91 0.53
C GLU A 61 -7.82 -2.03 -0.37
N ILE A 62 -6.49 -2.17 -0.51
CA ILE A 62 -5.88 -3.29 -1.24
C ILE A 62 -6.22 -4.62 -0.55
N ILE A 63 -6.09 -4.70 0.78
CA ILE A 63 -6.45 -5.93 1.53
C ILE A 63 -7.94 -6.23 1.32
N ASN A 64 -8.82 -5.23 1.49
CA ASN A 64 -10.26 -5.40 1.30
C ASN A 64 -10.62 -5.83 -0.13
N SER A 65 -9.97 -5.25 -1.13
CA SER A 65 -10.15 -5.62 -2.54
C SER A 65 -9.89 -7.11 -2.77
N VAL A 66 -8.83 -7.67 -2.19
CA VAL A 66 -8.53 -9.11 -2.30
C VAL A 66 -9.56 -9.94 -1.53
N LEU A 67 -9.92 -9.53 -0.31
CA LEU A 67 -10.88 -10.26 0.54
C LEU A 67 -12.31 -10.28 -0.06
N ILE A 68 -12.75 -9.19 -0.66
CA ILE A 68 -14.11 -9.09 -1.24
C ILE A 68 -14.20 -9.98 -2.49
N ARG A 69 -13.17 -9.98 -3.34
CA ARG A 69 -13.26 -10.55 -4.69
C ARG A 69 -12.68 -11.95 -4.82
N ARG A 70 -11.65 -12.29 -4.02
CA ARG A 70 -10.81 -13.48 -4.21
C ARG A 70 -10.38 -14.14 -2.89
N LEU A 71 -11.11 -13.96 -1.79
CA LEU A 71 -10.76 -14.54 -0.49
C LEU A 71 -10.55 -16.07 -0.54
N ASN A 72 -11.41 -16.77 -1.28
CA ASN A 72 -11.33 -18.22 -1.47
C ASN A 72 -10.07 -18.69 -2.21
N SER A 73 -9.45 -17.82 -3.00
CA SER A 73 -8.21 -18.08 -3.75
C SER A 73 -6.96 -17.52 -3.07
N ASN A 74 -7.08 -16.99 -1.85
CA ASN A 74 -5.96 -16.36 -1.14
C ASN A 74 -5.90 -16.77 0.34
N PRO A 75 -5.75 -18.08 0.66
CA PRO A 75 -5.70 -18.59 2.04
C PRO A 75 -4.52 -18.03 2.83
N GLU A 76 -3.37 -17.81 2.18
CA GLU A 76 -2.16 -17.27 2.81
C GLU A 76 -2.33 -15.84 3.35
N LEU A 77 -3.18 -15.04 2.69
CA LEU A 77 -3.54 -13.73 3.20
C LEU A 77 -4.38 -13.85 4.48
N ILE A 78 -5.34 -14.77 4.51
CA ILE A 78 -6.16 -15.05 5.69
C ILE A 78 -5.28 -15.52 6.86
N TYR A 79 -4.35 -16.45 6.60
CA TYR A 79 -3.39 -16.92 7.59
C TYR A 79 -2.56 -15.77 8.17
N SER A 80 -2.02 -14.91 7.31
CA SER A 80 -1.23 -13.74 7.72
C SER A 80 -2.04 -12.74 8.56
N LEU A 81 -3.32 -12.52 8.20
CA LEU A 81 -4.23 -11.65 8.97
C LEU A 81 -4.56 -12.24 10.34
N LEU A 82 -4.83 -13.54 10.44
CA LEU A 82 -5.10 -14.24 11.71
C LEU A 82 -3.91 -14.15 12.66
N HIS A 83 -2.69 -14.39 12.14
CA HIS A 83 -1.46 -14.31 12.93
C HIS A 83 -1.21 -12.90 13.49
N LYS A 84 -1.71 -11.86 12.81
CA LYS A 84 -1.50 -10.46 13.19
C LYS A 84 -2.79 -9.71 13.50
N LYS A 85 -3.82 -10.42 13.98
CA LYS A 85 -5.16 -9.87 14.23
C LYS A 85 -5.15 -8.64 15.15
N ASP A 86 -4.25 -8.60 16.12
CA ASP A 86 -4.19 -7.51 17.11
C ASP A 86 -3.80 -6.16 16.51
N LEU A 87 -3.17 -6.14 15.33
CA LEU A 87 -2.79 -4.91 14.64
C LEU A 87 -3.99 -4.03 14.28
N PHE A 88 -5.14 -4.64 14.00
CA PHE A 88 -6.32 -3.93 13.48
C PHE A 88 -7.18 -3.33 14.59
N THR A 89 -7.09 -3.85 15.82
CA THR A 89 -7.91 -3.45 16.97
C THR A 89 -7.84 -1.96 17.27
N HIS A 90 -6.65 -1.36 17.16
CA HIS A 90 -6.40 0.05 17.44
C HIS A 90 -7.06 1.03 16.45
N PHE A 91 -7.55 0.53 15.31
CA PHE A 91 -8.14 1.36 14.25
C PHE A 91 -9.66 1.20 14.13
N GLN A 92 -10.28 0.32 14.93
CA GLN A 92 -11.73 0.05 14.89
C GLN A 92 -12.59 1.28 15.16
N LEU A 93 -12.15 2.14 16.08
CA LEU A 93 -12.88 3.37 16.45
C LEU A 93 -12.51 4.57 15.57
N HIS A 94 -11.53 4.42 14.66
CA HIS A 94 -11.09 5.53 13.83
C HIS A 94 -12.08 5.75 12.68
N PRO A 95 -12.77 6.90 12.58
CA PRO A 95 -13.85 7.10 11.62
C PRO A 95 -13.46 6.81 10.17
N ARG A 96 -12.21 7.13 9.82
CA ARG A 96 -11.65 6.92 8.48
C ARG A 96 -11.39 5.45 8.13
N PHE A 97 -11.12 4.59 9.11
CA PHE A 97 -10.68 3.22 8.88
C PHE A 97 -11.71 2.18 9.34
N ALA A 98 -12.67 2.57 10.19
CA ALA A 98 -13.59 1.68 10.87
C ALA A 98 -14.29 0.69 9.93
N GLU A 99 -14.77 1.13 8.77
CA GLU A 99 -15.47 0.26 7.82
C GLU A 99 -14.54 -0.76 7.15
N LEU A 100 -13.34 -0.33 6.74
CA LEU A 100 -12.33 -1.19 6.14
C LEU A 100 -11.84 -2.26 7.15
N ILE A 101 -11.67 -1.85 8.40
CA ILE A 101 -11.29 -2.72 9.52
C ILE A 101 -12.41 -3.70 9.86
N ALA A 102 -13.67 -3.26 9.86
CA ALA A 102 -14.82 -4.12 10.15
C ALA A 102 -14.93 -5.32 9.19
N ASN A 103 -14.61 -5.14 7.91
CA ASN A 103 -14.54 -6.26 6.97
C ASN A 103 -13.42 -7.25 7.33
N ILE A 104 -12.23 -6.75 7.68
CA ILE A 104 -11.09 -7.59 8.09
C ILE A 104 -11.44 -8.35 9.38
N ASP A 105 -12.03 -7.68 10.37
CA ASP A 105 -12.48 -8.29 11.62
C ASP A 105 -13.55 -9.37 11.39
N ASN A 106 -14.44 -9.16 10.42
CA ASN A 106 -15.45 -10.15 10.04
C ASN A 106 -14.79 -11.43 9.47
N VAL A 107 -13.79 -11.27 8.59
CA VAL A 107 -12.97 -12.38 8.09
C VAL A 107 -12.25 -13.08 9.24
N ILE A 108 -11.50 -12.34 10.06
CA ILE A 108 -10.75 -12.88 11.21
C ILE A 108 -11.69 -13.65 12.13
N SER A 109 -12.83 -13.08 12.49
CA SER A 109 -13.80 -13.69 13.41
C SER A 109 -14.36 -15.01 12.87
N TYR A 110 -14.70 -15.07 11.57
CA TYR A 110 -15.19 -16.29 10.95
C TYR A 110 -14.14 -17.40 10.97
N PHE A 111 -12.93 -17.12 10.49
CA PHE A 111 -11.88 -18.14 10.42
C PHE A 111 -11.39 -18.54 11.81
N HIS A 112 -11.33 -17.60 12.76
CA HIS A 112 -11.05 -17.92 14.15
C HIS A 112 -12.10 -18.86 14.76
N ALA A 113 -13.39 -18.65 14.47
CA ALA A 113 -14.46 -19.55 14.88
C ALA A 113 -14.27 -20.96 14.28
N ARG A 114 -13.97 -21.06 12.97
CA ARG A 114 -13.69 -22.34 12.31
C ARG A 114 -12.49 -23.08 12.89
N ILE A 115 -11.42 -22.35 13.21
CA ILE A 115 -10.24 -22.91 13.88
C ILE A 115 -10.59 -23.42 15.28
N SER A 116 -11.40 -22.67 16.03
CA SER A 116 -11.84 -23.10 17.37
C SER A 116 -12.78 -24.31 17.32
N GLU A 117 -13.65 -24.41 16.32
CA GLU A 117 -14.56 -25.55 16.12
C GLU A 117 -13.81 -26.86 15.86
N ALA A 118 -12.66 -26.79 15.19
CA ALA A 118 -11.81 -27.96 14.90
C ALA A 118 -11.18 -28.59 16.16
N ASN A 119 -11.21 -27.89 17.32
CA ASN A 119 -10.73 -28.39 18.62
C ASN A 119 -9.33 -29.01 18.60
N LEU A 120 -8.44 -28.50 17.73
CA LEU A 120 -7.06 -28.98 17.62
C LEU A 120 -6.27 -28.54 18.86
N LYS A 121 -5.60 -29.49 19.52
CA LYS A 121 -4.70 -29.20 20.64
C LYS A 121 -3.33 -28.80 20.07
N SER A 122 -3.02 -27.51 20.12
CA SER A 122 -1.76 -26.93 19.59
C SER A 122 -1.54 -27.24 18.11
N PRO A 123 -2.40 -26.73 17.21
CA PRO A 123 -2.32 -27.05 15.79
C PRO A 123 -1.02 -26.57 15.15
N SER A 124 -0.49 -27.37 14.22
CA SER A 124 0.67 -26.99 13.40
C SER A 124 0.29 -25.93 12.37
N ALA A 125 1.30 -25.24 11.80
CA ALA A 125 1.04 -24.25 10.74
C ALA A 125 0.40 -24.89 9.49
N GLU A 126 0.77 -26.13 9.17
CA GLU A 126 0.19 -26.89 8.05
C GLU A 126 -1.28 -27.22 8.32
N GLU A 127 -1.61 -27.70 9.51
CA GLU A 127 -3.00 -28.01 9.90
C GLU A 127 -3.90 -26.77 9.87
N ILE A 128 -3.37 -25.61 10.31
CA ILE A 128 -4.10 -24.35 10.24
C ILE A 128 -4.31 -23.95 8.77
N SER A 129 -3.30 -24.10 7.92
CA SER A 129 -3.41 -23.74 6.50
C SER A 129 -4.45 -24.60 5.77
N GLU A 130 -4.41 -25.92 5.95
CA GLU A 130 -5.42 -26.85 5.39
C GLU A 130 -6.83 -26.53 5.86
N LEU A 131 -6.99 -26.16 7.14
CA LEU A 131 -8.28 -25.78 7.70
C LEU A 131 -8.77 -24.46 7.11
N ILE A 132 -7.88 -23.48 6.92
CA ILE A 132 -8.20 -22.21 6.27
C ILE A 132 -8.64 -22.46 4.82
N GLU A 133 -7.90 -23.27 4.05
CA GLU A 133 -8.27 -23.62 2.68
C GLU A 133 -9.67 -24.26 2.60
N THR A 134 -9.95 -25.18 3.53
CA THR A 134 -11.26 -25.84 3.61
C THR A 134 -12.36 -24.86 4.01
N ALA A 135 -12.11 -24.02 5.02
CA ALA A 135 -13.06 -23.02 5.49
C ALA A 135 -13.33 -21.91 4.45
N ALA A 136 -12.33 -21.55 3.64
CA ALA A 136 -12.44 -20.52 2.63
C ALA A 136 -13.41 -20.90 1.50
N ARG A 137 -13.54 -22.20 1.20
CA ARG A 137 -14.54 -22.73 0.25
C ARG A 137 -15.98 -22.58 0.75
N THR A 138 -16.18 -22.50 2.05
CA THR A 138 -17.50 -22.34 2.68
C THR A 138 -17.80 -20.91 3.10
N TRP A 139 -16.95 -19.95 2.71
CA TRP A 139 -17.15 -18.54 2.97
C TRP A 139 -18.47 -18.05 2.36
N PRO A 140 -19.40 -17.47 3.15
CA PRO A 140 -20.68 -17.02 2.63
C PRO A 140 -20.51 -15.76 1.76
N PRO A 141 -21.12 -15.70 0.56
CA PRO A 141 -21.06 -14.52 -0.28
C PRO A 141 -21.81 -13.34 0.36
N GLY A 142 -21.40 -12.11 0.05
CA GLY A 142 -22.08 -10.89 0.48
C GLY A 142 -21.92 -10.53 1.97
N ARG A 143 -21.02 -11.19 2.69
CA ARG A 143 -20.74 -10.91 4.12
C ARG A 143 -19.87 -9.66 4.34
N LEU A 144 -19.15 -9.22 3.30
CA LEU A 144 -18.26 -8.06 3.35
C LEU A 144 -18.93 -6.86 2.68
N LYS A 145 -18.75 -5.68 3.28
CA LYS A 145 -19.17 -4.42 2.67
C LYS A 145 -18.32 -4.16 1.43
N GLU A 146 -18.97 -3.88 0.31
CA GLU A 146 -18.28 -3.45 -0.90
C GLU A 146 -17.86 -1.98 -0.81
N PHE A 147 -16.67 -1.69 -1.31
CA PHE A 147 -16.16 -0.33 -1.46
C PHE A 147 -16.04 0.01 -2.95
N PRO A 148 -16.10 1.30 -3.32
CA PRO A 148 -15.87 1.72 -4.69
C PRO A 148 -14.53 1.16 -5.21
N ASP A 149 -14.51 0.75 -6.47
CA ASP A 149 -13.27 0.30 -7.07
C ASP A 149 -12.24 1.43 -7.09
N LEU A 150 -11.08 1.16 -6.49
CA LEU A 150 -9.93 2.05 -6.54
C LEU A 150 -9.28 1.93 -7.93
N LYS A 151 -9.89 2.59 -8.92
CA LYS A 151 -9.41 2.64 -10.30
C LYS A 151 -8.58 3.89 -10.51
N PHE A 152 -7.31 3.68 -10.80
CA PHE A 152 -6.44 4.75 -11.30
C PHE A 152 -6.51 4.73 -12.81
N GLN A 153 -7.02 5.81 -13.39
CA GLN A 153 -6.88 6.05 -14.81
C GLN A 153 -5.54 6.75 -15.04
N TYR A 154 -4.80 6.31 -16.05
CA TYR A 154 -3.65 7.06 -16.51
C TYR A 154 -4.17 8.35 -17.13
N GLU A 155 -3.80 9.48 -16.56
CA GLU A 155 -4.06 10.80 -17.12
C GLU A 155 -2.82 11.17 -17.95
N GLU A 156 -3.00 11.24 -19.27
CA GLU A 156 -1.96 11.78 -20.15
C GLU A 156 -1.91 13.29 -19.94
N GLU A 157 -0.77 13.77 -19.46
CA GLU A 157 -0.51 15.21 -19.37
C GLU A 157 -0.43 15.76 -20.81
N LEU A 158 -1.41 16.59 -21.19
CA LEU A 158 -1.54 17.14 -22.54
C LEU A 158 -0.27 17.88 -22.99
N GLU A 159 0.43 18.49 -22.04
CA GLU A 159 1.66 19.27 -22.24
C GLU A 159 2.91 18.52 -21.74
N SER A 160 2.87 17.19 -21.70
CA SER A 160 4.01 16.34 -21.30
C SER A 160 5.33 16.67 -22.04
N GLN A 161 5.23 17.16 -23.27
CA GLN A 161 6.38 17.63 -24.07
C GLN A 161 7.15 18.78 -23.40
N GLU A 162 6.52 19.64 -22.60
CA GLU A 162 7.19 20.74 -21.90
C GLU A 162 8.20 20.22 -20.88
N PHE A 163 7.96 19.03 -20.32
CA PHE A 163 8.91 18.34 -19.46
C PHE A 163 9.89 17.48 -20.27
N PHE A 164 9.37 16.61 -21.15
CA PHE A 164 10.19 15.60 -21.81
C PHE A 164 11.14 16.18 -22.87
N CYS A 165 10.71 17.18 -23.64
CA CYS A 165 11.56 17.75 -24.68
C CYS A 165 12.84 18.39 -24.11
N PRO A 166 12.78 19.35 -23.18
CA PRO A 166 14.01 19.95 -22.65
C PRO A 166 14.87 18.94 -21.90
N TYR A 167 14.26 17.98 -21.19
CA TYR A 167 15.00 16.91 -20.51
C TYR A 167 15.79 16.02 -21.48
N VAL A 168 15.16 15.51 -22.55
CA VAL A 168 15.83 14.66 -23.54
C VAL A 168 16.94 15.44 -24.26
N TRP A 169 16.70 16.71 -24.62
CA TRP A 169 17.74 17.54 -25.24
C TRP A 169 18.93 17.81 -24.31
N ALA A 170 18.69 18.04 -23.02
CA ALA A 170 19.75 18.19 -22.04
C ALA A 170 20.57 16.91 -21.87
N LEU A 171 19.93 15.73 -21.85
CA LEU A 171 20.63 14.44 -21.82
C LEU A 171 21.50 14.22 -23.06
N ILE A 172 20.96 14.50 -24.25
CA ILE A 172 21.72 14.37 -25.50
C ILE A 172 22.92 15.31 -25.48
N TYR A 173 22.74 16.56 -25.08
CA TYR A 173 23.82 17.54 -24.98
C TYR A 173 24.95 17.09 -24.04
N ARG A 174 24.61 16.52 -22.88
CA ARG A 174 25.59 16.13 -21.84
C ARG A 174 26.26 14.78 -22.07
N HIS A 175 25.55 13.82 -22.65
CA HIS A 175 25.98 12.42 -22.69
C HIS A 175 26.34 11.89 -24.07
N THR A 176 26.22 12.72 -25.12
CA THR A 176 26.66 12.34 -26.48
C THR A 176 27.89 13.12 -26.89
N TRP A 177 28.67 12.54 -27.81
CA TRP A 177 29.88 13.18 -28.35
C TRP A 177 29.55 13.95 -29.63
N ILE A 178 28.38 14.57 -29.67
CA ILE A 178 27.97 15.47 -30.75
C ILE A 178 28.62 16.82 -30.47
N TYR A 179 29.22 17.43 -31.50
CA TYR A 179 29.77 18.78 -31.38
C TYR A 179 28.64 19.81 -31.39
N TRP A 180 28.63 20.68 -30.38
CA TRP A 180 27.65 21.75 -30.20
C TRP A 180 28.33 23.12 -30.22
N ASP A 181 27.67 24.12 -30.78
CA ASP A 181 28.11 25.52 -30.73
C ASP A 181 27.73 26.12 -29.37
N GLU A 182 28.73 26.37 -28.52
CA GLU A 182 28.57 26.85 -27.13
C GLU A 182 27.72 28.12 -27.02
N ASN A 183 27.73 28.98 -28.04
CA ASN A 183 26.93 30.22 -28.03
C ASN A 183 25.44 29.96 -28.27
N LYS A 184 25.08 28.83 -28.90
CA LYS A 184 23.72 28.49 -29.30
C LYS A 184 23.03 27.51 -28.34
N THR A 185 23.78 26.85 -27.46
CA THR A 185 23.26 25.83 -26.55
C THR A 185 23.16 26.26 -25.09
N HIS A 186 23.28 27.56 -24.80
CA HIS A 186 23.21 28.10 -23.43
C HIS A 186 21.94 27.66 -22.66
N ILE A 187 20.79 27.61 -23.35
CA ILE A 187 19.50 27.18 -22.76
C ILE A 187 19.55 25.72 -22.27
N LEU A 188 20.28 24.84 -22.96
CA LEU A 188 20.42 23.43 -22.56
C LEU A 188 21.49 23.25 -21.47
N ASN A 189 22.43 24.19 -21.37
CA ASN A 189 23.45 24.20 -20.33
C ASN A 189 22.83 24.60 -18.98
N ASP A 190 21.95 25.60 -19.00
CA ASP A 190 21.29 26.15 -17.80
C ASP A 190 20.08 25.31 -17.34
N TYR A 191 19.63 24.34 -18.15
CA TYR A 191 18.54 23.44 -17.79
C TYR A 191 18.98 22.49 -16.67
N ILE A 192 18.42 22.67 -15.48
CA ILE A 192 18.70 21.82 -14.32
C ILE A 192 17.88 20.54 -14.45
N ILE A 193 18.55 19.40 -14.58
CA ILE A 193 17.91 18.10 -14.48
C ILE A 193 17.65 17.84 -12.99
N HIS A 194 16.39 17.69 -12.59
CA HIS A 194 16.00 17.58 -11.18
C HIS A 194 16.67 16.41 -10.40
N GLU A 195 17.19 15.37 -11.07
CA GLU A 195 18.01 14.33 -10.42
C GLU A 195 19.34 14.86 -9.84
N GLU A 196 19.92 15.94 -10.40
CA GLU A 196 21.19 16.52 -9.91
C GLU A 196 21.01 17.36 -8.63
N MET A 197 19.78 17.78 -8.30
CA MET A 197 19.49 18.47 -7.04
C MET A 197 19.60 17.51 -5.83
N GLU A 198 19.17 16.26 -5.97
CA GLU A 198 19.29 15.27 -4.89
C GLU A 198 20.75 14.84 -4.68
N ALA A 199 21.53 14.65 -5.74
CA ALA A 199 22.95 14.29 -5.63
C ALA A 199 23.81 15.40 -5.00
N SER A 200 23.50 16.68 -5.29
CA SER A 200 24.22 17.83 -4.74
C SER A 200 23.85 18.14 -3.29
N SER A 201 22.65 17.76 -2.86
CA SER A 201 22.18 17.93 -1.48
C SER A 201 22.86 16.97 -0.49
N VAL A 202 23.43 15.87 -0.97
CA VAL A 202 24.06 14.83 -0.15
C VAL A 202 25.54 15.11 0.14
N GLN A 203 26.15 16.10 -0.52
CA GLN A 203 27.57 16.46 -0.32
C GLN A 203 27.83 17.58 0.69
N VAL A 204 26.81 18.04 1.42
CA VAL A 204 27.01 18.96 2.56
C VAL A 204 26.78 18.22 3.88
N VAL A 205 27.74 17.37 4.24
CA VAL A 205 28.10 17.00 5.62
C VAL A 205 29.61 16.93 5.72
#